data_AF-A0A2M8PJN3-F1
#
_entry.id   AF-A0A2M8PJN3-F1
#
_cell.length_a   1.000
_cell.length_b   1.000
_cell.length_c   1.000
_cell.angle_alpha   90.00
_cell.angle_beta   90.00
_cell.angle_gamma   90.00
#
_symmetry.space_group_name_H-M   'P 1'
#
loop_
_entity.id
_entity.type
_entity.pdbx_description
1 polymer ?
#
loop_
_entity_poly.entity_id
_entity_poly.type
_entity_poly.pdbx_seq_one_letter_code
_entity_poly.pdbx_strand_id
1 'polypeptide(L)'
;ALTDSTSSIIIFRIPEGSRLEEIGQLIDENTLLGFNSMDFLSVVGSNTPQDPTFTAKVGLPANASLEGFMFPDTYQLPANVTPEMLRDIVLERFLEAVGEQIFIDIAQDGYTMYQIVTLA
;
A
#
# COMPACT_ATOMS: atom_id res chain seq x y z
N ALA A 1 -19.98 -26.34 21.64
CA ALA A 1 -19.55 -25.09 20.99
C ALA A 1 -18.11 -24.83 21.42
N LEU A 2 -17.16 -24.99 20.52
CA LEU A 2 -15.76 -24.61 20.72
C LEU A 2 -15.37 -23.79 19.49
N THR A 3 -15.62 -22.50 19.59
CA THR A 3 -15.13 -21.50 18.64
C THR A 3 -13.66 -21.28 18.95
N ASP A 4 -12.81 -22.17 18.46
CA ASP A 4 -11.36 -21.90 18.42
C ASP A 4 -11.07 -21.21 17.09
N SER A 5 -11.50 -19.95 17.01
CA SER A 5 -11.13 -19.04 15.94
C SER A 5 -10.06 -18.11 16.48
N THR A 6 -8.89 -18.66 16.79
CA THR A 6 -7.69 -17.83 16.91
C THR A 6 -7.32 -17.36 15.52
N SER A 7 -8.02 -16.33 15.02
CA SER A 7 -7.55 -15.55 13.89
C SER A 7 -6.21 -14.97 14.29
N SER A 8 -5.11 -15.62 13.90
CA SER A 8 -3.76 -15.11 14.17
C SER A 8 -3.64 -13.75 13.46
N ILE A 9 -3.23 -12.73 14.19
CA ILE A 9 -2.94 -11.40 13.64
C ILE A 9 -1.45 -11.32 13.39
N ILE A 10 -1.06 -10.85 12.21
CA ILE A 10 0.33 -10.58 11.84
C ILE A 10 0.57 -9.09 12.00
N ILE A 11 1.61 -8.71 12.75
CA ILE A 11 2.05 -7.31 12.85
C ILE A 11 3.12 -7.08 11.80
N PHE A 12 2.87 -6.16 10.88
CA PHE A 12 3.79 -5.82 9.80
C PHE A 12 4.05 -4.31 9.81
N ARG A 13 5.31 -3.89 9.83
CA ARG A 13 5.69 -2.47 9.88
C ARG A 13 6.37 -2.05 8.58
N ILE A 14 5.89 -0.96 8.01
CA ILE A 14 6.53 -0.27 6.89
C ILE A 14 7.24 0.99 7.45
N PRO A 15 8.58 1.05 7.40
CA PRO A 15 9.31 2.25 7.80
C PRO A 15 9.05 3.45 6.87
N GLU A 16 9.27 4.65 7.40
CA GLU A 16 9.23 5.87 6.60
C GLU A 16 10.34 5.88 5.54
N GLY A 17 10.00 6.37 4.35
CA GLY A 17 10.93 6.48 3.23
C GLY A 17 11.31 5.15 2.58
N SER A 18 10.65 4.05 2.94
CA SER A 18 10.93 2.75 2.35
C SER A 18 10.52 2.68 0.88
N ARG A 19 11.43 2.15 0.06
CA ARG A 19 11.15 1.81 -1.34
C ARG A 19 10.35 0.53 -1.44
N LEU A 20 9.67 0.30 -2.57
CA LEU A 20 8.93 -0.95 -2.80
C LEU A 20 9.82 -2.19 -2.65
N GLU A 21 11.08 -2.14 -3.07
CA GLU A 21 12.01 -3.27 -2.92
C GLU A 21 12.41 -3.51 -1.46
N GLU A 22 12.53 -2.46 -0.65
CA GLU A 22 12.84 -2.57 0.77
C GLU A 22 11.65 -3.16 1.54
N ILE A 23 10.43 -2.77 1.18
CA ILE A 23 9.21 -3.40 1.71
C ILE A 23 9.16 -4.89 1.31
N GLY A 24 9.55 -5.21 0.07
CA GLY A 24 9.74 -6.59 -0.37
C GLY A 24 10.70 -7.38 0.53
N GLN A 25 11.85 -6.80 0.90
CA GLN A 25 12.80 -7.47 1.80
C GLN A 25 12.19 -7.72 3.19
N LEU A 26 11.45 -6.75 3.74
CA LEU A 26 10.74 -6.92 5.02
C LEU A 26 9.69 -8.03 4.97
N ILE A 27 9.06 -8.24 3.81
CA ILE A 27 8.14 -9.36 3.58
C ILE A 27 8.88 -10.69 3.63
N ASP A 28 10.02 -10.81 2.92
CA ASP A 28 10.82 -12.04 2.90
C ASP A 28 11.41 -12.39 4.28
N GLU A 29 11.71 -11.39 5.12
CA GLU A 29 12.16 -11.57 6.50
C GLU A 29 11.04 -12.03 7.45
N ASN A 30 9.76 -11.87 7.06
CA ASN A 30 8.61 -12.19 7.89
C ASN A 30 8.01 -13.56 7.55
N THR A 31 8.42 -14.58 8.31
CA THR A 31 7.98 -15.97 8.11
C THR A 31 6.49 -16.24 8.38
N LEU A 32 5.74 -15.25 8.88
CA LEU A 32 4.30 -15.38 9.11
C LEU A 32 3.48 -15.08 7.86
N LEU A 33 4.06 -14.37 6.88
CA LEU A 33 3.37 -14.05 5.63
C LEU A 33 3.38 -15.28 4.70
N GLY A 34 2.24 -15.51 4.05
CA GLY A 34 2.06 -16.63 3.11
C GLY A 34 2.56 -16.36 1.69
N PHE A 35 3.26 -15.25 1.47
CA PHE A 35 3.75 -14.77 0.17
C PHE A 35 5.13 -14.13 0.33
N ASN A 36 5.84 -13.93 -0.79
CA ASN A 36 7.20 -13.38 -0.80
C ASN A 36 7.27 -12.00 -1.49
N SER A 37 8.46 -11.42 -1.52
CA SER A 37 8.75 -10.14 -2.16
C SER A 37 8.34 -10.08 -3.63
N MET A 38 8.53 -11.16 -4.41
CA MET A 38 8.16 -11.21 -5.82
C MET A 38 6.64 -11.13 -6.01
N ASP A 39 5.88 -11.83 -5.16
CA ASP A 39 4.42 -11.79 -5.18
C ASP A 39 3.93 -10.36 -4.89
N PHE A 40 4.51 -9.70 -3.89
CA PHE A 40 4.20 -8.31 -3.56
C PHE A 40 4.58 -7.33 -4.67
N LEU A 41 5.82 -7.38 -5.17
CA LEU A 41 6.29 -6.51 -6.25
C LEU A 41 5.45 -6.65 -7.52
N SER A 42 4.87 -7.84 -7.77
CA SER A 42 3.97 -8.05 -8.91
C SER A 42 2.66 -7.26 -8.81
N VAL A 43 2.18 -6.95 -7.60
CA VAL A 43 0.91 -6.23 -7.38
C VAL A 43 1.07 -4.71 -7.20
N VAL A 44 2.30 -4.24 -6.94
CA VAL A 44 2.63 -2.82 -6.71
C VAL A 44 3.54 -2.20 -7.78
N GLY A 45 4.16 -3.02 -8.62
CA GLY A 45 5.08 -2.59 -9.66
C GLY A 45 4.42 -1.89 -10.86
N SER A 46 5.25 -1.37 -11.74
CA SER A 46 4.81 -0.72 -12.98
C SER A 46 4.09 -1.68 -13.93
N ASN A 47 3.14 -1.15 -14.70
CA ASN A 47 2.28 -1.91 -15.62
C ASN A 47 1.35 -2.94 -14.95
N THR A 48 1.16 -2.84 -13.63
CA THR A 48 0.17 -3.62 -12.89
C THR A 48 -1.14 -2.83 -12.79
N PRO A 49 -2.29 -3.40 -13.22
CA PRO A 49 -3.58 -2.77 -13.05
C PRO A 49 -3.89 -2.51 -11.57
N GLN A 50 -4.27 -1.28 -11.26
CA GLN A 50 -4.69 -0.85 -9.93
C GLN A 50 -6.19 -0.53 -9.91
N ASP A 51 -6.75 -0.42 -8.71
CA ASP A 51 -8.16 -0.08 -8.54
C ASP A 51 -8.51 1.24 -9.28
N PRO A 52 -9.52 1.27 -10.17
CA PRO A 52 -9.88 2.46 -10.93
C PRO A 52 -10.27 3.65 -10.05
N THR A 53 -10.86 3.41 -8.88
CA THR A 53 -11.25 4.48 -7.94
C THR A 53 -10.01 5.12 -7.32
N PHE A 54 -9.05 4.30 -6.87
CA PHE A 54 -7.78 4.78 -6.35
C PHE A 54 -7.00 5.56 -7.41
N THR A 55 -6.81 4.97 -8.60
CA THR A 55 -6.04 5.61 -9.69
C THR A 55 -6.63 6.95 -10.10
N ALA A 56 -7.96 7.06 -10.22
CA ALA A 56 -8.62 8.32 -10.52
C ALA A 56 -8.45 9.35 -9.38
N LYS A 57 -8.55 8.90 -8.12
CA LYS A 57 -8.42 9.78 -6.95
C LYS A 57 -7.02 10.38 -6.81
N VAL A 58 -5.98 9.60 -7.07
CA VAL A 58 -4.59 10.08 -6.93
C VAL A 58 -3.98 10.59 -8.23
N GLY A 59 -4.64 10.35 -9.37
CA GLY A 59 -4.12 10.66 -10.70
C GLY A 59 -2.95 9.75 -11.12
N LEU A 60 -3.02 8.47 -10.77
CA LEU A 60 -1.99 7.47 -11.10
C LEU A 60 -2.01 7.13 -12.61
N PRO A 61 -0.90 7.27 -13.35
CA PRO A 61 -0.82 6.81 -14.73
C PRO A 61 -0.93 5.29 -14.85
N ALA A 62 -1.49 4.79 -15.96
CA ALA A 62 -1.74 3.36 -16.17
C ALA A 62 -0.50 2.44 -16.06
N ASN A 63 0.69 2.96 -16.34
CA ASN A 63 1.95 2.20 -16.31
C ASN A 63 2.83 2.54 -15.09
N ALA A 64 2.36 3.41 -14.19
CA ALA A 64 3.12 3.78 -13.00
C ALA A 64 3.05 2.67 -11.94
N SER A 65 4.10 2.57 -11.12
CA SER A 65 4.09 1.78 -9.89
C SER A 65 3.37 2.54 -8.76
N LEU A 66 3.19 1.86 -7.63
CA LEU A 66 2.72 2.45 -6.37
C LEU A 66 3.88 2.98 -5.50
N GLU A 67 5.03 3.30 -6.11
CA GLU A 67 6.16 3.89 -5.39
C GLU A 67 5.73 5.19 -4.71
N GLY A 68 6.09 5.36 -3.44
CA GLY A 68 5.70 6.51 -2.62
C GLY A 68 4.24 6.50 -2.09
N PHE A 69 3.42 5.51 -2.46
CA PHE A 69 2.06 5.35 -1.91
C PHE A 69 1.97 4.34 -0.76
N MET A 70 3.05 3.60 -0.48
CA MET A 70 3.09 2.68 0.64
C MET A 70 3.26 3.45 1.94
N PHE A 71 2.13 3.78 2.58
CA PHE A 71 2.14 4.65 3.76
C PHE A 71 2.92 4.01 4.93
N PRO A 72 3.81 4.75 5.62
CA PRO A 72 4.57 4.20 6.72
C PRO A 72 3.73 4.09 7.99
N ASP A 73 3.47 2.85 8.42
CA ASP A 73 2.73 2.56 9.64
C ASP A 73 3.02 1.12 10.13
N THR A 74 2.42 0.74 11.24
CA THR A 74 2.35 -0.63 11.74
C THR A 74 0.96 -1.20 11.53
N TYR A 75 0.86 -2.18 10.65
CA TYR A 75 -0.37 -2.80 10.20
C TYR A 75 -0.68 -4.07 11.00
N GLN A 76 -1.97 -4.26 11.31
CA GLN A 76 -2.51 -5.50 11.83
C GLN A 76 -3.16 -6.26 10.67
N LEU A 77 -2.52 -7.34 10.23
CA LEU A 77 -2.94 -8.11 9.07
C LEU A 77 -3.60 -9.42 9.51
N PRO A 78 -4.63 -9.90 8.78
CA PRO A 78 -5.17 -11.23 9.04
C PRO A 78 -4.17 -12.32 8.64
N ALA A 79 -4.23 -13.49 9.29
CA ALA A 79 -3.32 -14.62 9.00
C ALA A 79 -3.31 -15.07 7.53
N ASN A 80 -4.40 -14.87 6.81
CA ASN A 80 -4.55 -15.25 5.39
C ASN A 80 -4.35 -14.07 4.44
N VAL A 81 -3.67 -13.00 4.88
CA VAL A 81 -3.36 -11.83 4.05
C VAL A 81 -2.65 -12.24 2.76
N THR A 82 -3.13 -11.71 1.62
CA THR A 82 -2.49 -11.85 0.30
C THR A 82 -1.72 -10.57 -0.06
N PRO A 83 -0.85 -10.60 -1.09
CA PRO A 83 -0.20 -9.40 -1.59
C PRO A 83 -1.16 -8.25 -1.92
N GLU A 84 -2.28 -8.57 -2.59
CA GLU A 84 -3.31 -7.58 -2.95
C GLU A 84 -4.00 -7.03 -1.71
N MET A 85 -4.32 -7.87 -0.73
CA MET A 85 -4.89 -7.41 0.54
C MET A 85 -3.94 -6.47 1.28
N LEU A 86 -2.65 -6.80 1.35
CA LEU A 86 -1.66 -5.92 1.96
C LEU A 86 -1.59 -4.58 1.22
N ARG A 87 -1.49 -4.60 -0.11
CA ARG A 87 -1.52 -3.40 -0.94
C ARG A 87 -2.75 -2.56 -0.64
N ASP A 88 -3.94 -3.15 -0.67
CA ASP A 88 -5.21 -2.42 -0.52
C ASP A 88 -5.33 -1.80 0.88
N ILE A 89 -4.94 -2.53 1.94
CA ILE A 89 -4.90 -2.01 3.32
C ILE A 89 -3.96 -0.80 3.44
N VAL A 90 -2.78 -0.89 2.82
CA VAL A 90 -1.77 0.18 2.86
C VAL A 90 -2.25 1.41 2.07
N LEU A 91 -2.84 1.20 0.89
CA LEU A 91 -3.40 2.28 0.07
C LEU A 91 -4.60 2.96 0.73
N GLU A 92 -5.47 2.20 1.41
CA GLU A 92 -6.56 2.76 2.19
C GLU A 92 -6.01 3.65 3.32
N ARG A 93 -4.98 3.18 4.03
CA ARG A 93 -4.31 3.98 5.06
C ARG A 93 -3.68 5.26 4.52
N PHE A 94 -3.07 5.20 3.34
CA PHE A 94 -2.59 6.39 2.65
C PHE A 94 -3.72 7.42 2.44
N LEU A 95 -4.87 6.99 1.90
CA LEU A 95 -6.00 7.88 1.64
C LEU A 95 -6.57 8.49 2.93
N GLU A 96 -6.67 7.69 3.99
CA GLU A 96 -7.12 8.16 5.30
C GLU A 96 -6.17 9.19 5.92
N ALA A 97 -4.87 8.93 5.88
CA ALA A 97 -3.86 9.78 6.47
C ALA A 97 -3.73 11.13 5.76
N VAL A 98 -3.83 11.13 4.43
CA VAL A 98 -3.85 12.35 3.62
C VAL A 98 -5.15 13.14 3.88
N GLY A 99 -6.29 12.45 3.93
CA GLY A 99 -7.59 13.08 4.16
C GLY A 99 -8.07 13.96 2.98
N GLU A 100 -9.35 14.28 2.96
CA GLU A 100 -9.97 14.94 1.79
C GLU A 100 -9.47 16.36 1.54
N GLN A 101 -9.16 17.11 2.59
CA GLN A 101 -8.76 18.52 2.45
C GLN A 101 -7.46 18.66 1.65
N ILE A 102 -6.47 17.79 1.88
CA ILE A 102 -5.19 17.84 1.17
C ILE A 102 -5.38 17.56 -0.32
N PHE A 103 -6.27 16.63 -0.70
CA PHE A 103 -6.61 16.41 -2.11
C PHE A 103 -7.23 17.65 -2.77
N ILE A 104 -8.09 18.38 -2.04
CA ILE A 104 -8.72 19.61 -2.53
C ILE A 104 -7.64 20.68 -2.75
N ASP A 105 -6.75 20.87 -1.79
CA ASP A 105 -5.70 21.90 -1.84
C ASP A 105 -4.73 21.63 -3.00
N ILE A 106 -4.26 20.38 -3.15
CA ILE A 106 -3.37 19.96 -4.25
C ILE A 106 -4.04 20.18 -5.63
N ALA A 107 -5.34 19.86 -5.74
CA ALA A 107 -6.08 20.05 -6.97
C ALA A 107 -6.28 21.54 -7.30
N GLN A 108 -6.46 22.41 -6.29
CA GLN A 108 -6.53 23.87 -6.48
C GLN A 108 -5.21 24.44 -7.01
N ASP A 109 -4.08 23.86 -6.57
CA ASP A 109 -2.74 24.21 -7.06
C ASP A 109 -2.43 23.61 -8.44
N GLY A 110 -3.36 22.85 -9.03
CA GLY A 110 -3.25 22.29 -10.38
C GLY A 110 -2.39 21.03 -10.46
N TYR A 111 -2.10 20.40 -9.31
CA TYR A 111 -1.34 19.16 -9.24
C TYR A 111 -2.24 17.94 -9.00
N THR A 112 -1.74 16.76 -9.33
CA THR A 112 -2.30 15.48 -8.86
C THR A 112 -1.53 14.98 -7.65
N MET A 113 -2.16 14.13 -6.82
CA MET A 113 -1.46 13.50 -5.70
C MET A 113 -0.23 12.72 -6.17
N TYR A 114 -0.32 12.02 -7.31
CA TYR A 114 0.82 11.34 -7.92
C TYR A 114 2.00 12.28 -8.18
N GLN A 115 1.75 13.49 -8.69
CA GLN A 115 2.81 14.47 -8.91
C GLN A 115 3.45 14.91 -7.59
N ILE A 116 2.64 15.12 -6.54
CA ILE A 116 3.16 15.49 -5.21
C ILE A 116 4.01 14.37 -4.61
N VAL A 117 3.54 13.12 -4.66
CA VAL A 117 4.28 11.94 -4.19
C VAL A 117 5.59 11.75 -4.96
N THR A 118 5.62 12.04 -6.26
CA THR A 118 6.83 11.90 -7.09
C THR A 118 7.85 13.03 -6.87
N LEU A 119 7.43 14.17 -6.30
CA LEU A 119 8.28 15.33 -6.06
C LEU A 119 8.93 15.35 -4.66
N ALA A 120 8.39 14.57 -3.72
CA ALA A 120 8.88 14.44 -2.34
C ALA A 120 10.16 13.59 -2.27
#